data_AF-A0A7W9TJF7-F1
#
_entry.id   AF-A0A7W9TJF7-F1
#
_cell.length_a   1.000
_cell.length_b   1.000
_cell.length_c   1.000
_cell.angle_alpha   90.00
_cell.angle_beta   90.00
_cell.angle_gamma   90.00
#
_symmetry.space_group_name_H-M   'P 1'
#
loop_
_entity.id
_entity.type
_entity.pdbx_description
1 polymer ?
#
loop_
_entity_poly.entity_id
_entity_poly.type
_entity_poly.pdbx_seq_one_letter_code
_entity_poly.pdbx_strand_id
1 'polypeptide(L)'
;MPDLRTHLARILSAPRSVHLDTVLMAVEDETLTEPPADIPAALSARGLRMPSPDEWEHACGAGSNTLFRWGDDCPLDRIPHGDDTRPAQRAERLRPAHRLRHLPAELTSDVTAVHGGDGGESVCGGYGHLLAWLPLATANRNPEMAEFAYGPDGEGLYNNFSTRPVLTL
;
A
#
# COMPACT_ATOMS: atom_id res chain seq x y z
N MET A 1 -13.44 13.20 -17.39
CA MET A 1 -13.04 12.50 -16.16
C MET A 1 -14.07 11.42 -15.87
N PRO A 2 -13.66 10.19 -15.52
CA PRO A 2 -14.59 9.22 -14.92
C PRO A 2 -15.21 9.84 -13.65
N ASP A 3 -16.42 9.42 -13.32
CA ASP A 3 -17.04 9.84 -12.06
C ASP A 3 -16.28 9.26 -10.85
N LEU A 4 -16.51 9.83 -9.67
CA LEU A 4 -15.80 9.45 -8.45
C LEU A 4 -15.94 7.96 -8.12
N ARG A 5 -17.12 7.36 -8.32
CA ARG A 5 -17.33 5.94 -8.02
C ARG A 5 -16.52 5.06 -8.95
N THR A 6 -16.51 5.37 -10.25
CA THR A 6 -15.70 4.66 -11.23
C THR A 6 -14.20 4.80 -10.93
N HIS A 7 -13.76 5.98 -10.49
CA HIS A 7 -12.37 6.17 -10.06
C HIS A 7 -12.03 5.33 -8.81
N LEU A 8 -12.86 5.38 -7.77
CA LEU A 8 -12.66 4.62 -6.54
C LEU A 8 -12.66 3.10 -6.80
N ALA A 9 -13.57 2.60 -7.64
CA ALA A 9 -13.63 1.17 -7.98
C ALA A 9 -12.37 0.66 -8.71
N ARG A 10 -11.58 1.56 -9.29
CA ARG A 10 -10.31 1.23 -9.93
C ARG A 10 -9.14 1.20 -8.94
N ILE A 11 -9.18 2.06 -7.92
CA ILE A 11 -8.06 2.23 -6.97
C ILE A 11 -8.29 1.60 -5.60
N LEU A 12 -9.48 1.08 -5.34
CA LEU A 12 -9.83 0.34 -4.14
C LEU A 12 -10.30 -1.06 -4.51
N SER A 13 -9.83 -2.04 -3.76
CA SER A 13 -10.30 -3.41 -3.87
C SER A 13 -11.77 -3.52 -3.45
N ALA A 14 -12.54 -4.40 -4.11
CA ALA A 14 -13.94 -4.61 -3.76
C ALA A 14 -14.07 -5.42 -2.45
N PRO A 15 -15.11 -5.17 -1.63
CA PRO A 15 -15.39 -5.98 -0.46
C PRO A 15 -15.51 -7.46 -0.83
N ARG A 16 -14.70 -8.30 -0.15
CA ARG A 16 -14.66 -9.75 -0.38
C ARG A 16 -14.34 -10.48 0.91
N SER A 17 -14.60 -11.78 0.92
CA SER A 17 -14.15 -12.68 1.98
C SER A 17 -13.13 -13.64 1.40
N VAL A 18 -11.99 -13.75 2.07
CA VAL A 18 -10.85 -14.56 1.63
C VAL A 18 -10.33 -15.36 2.83
N HIS A 19 -9.76 -16.54 2.55
CA HIS A 19 -9.01 -17.30 3.53
C HIS A 19 -7.53 -17.00 3.35
N LEU A 20 -6.85 -16.62 4.43
CA LEU A 20 -5.41 -16.39 4.43
C LEU A 20 -4.71 -17.56 5.09
N ASP A 21 -3.67 -18.05 4.44
CA ASP A 21 -2.76 -19.01 5.05
C ASP A 21 -2.01 -18.37 6.22
N THR A 22 -1.55 -19.21 7.15
CA THR A 22 -0.72 -18.71 8.25
C THR A 22 0.70 -18.45 7.74
N VAL A 23 1.12 -17.18 7.80
CA VAL A 23 2.43 -16.72 7.34
C VAL A 23 3.12 -15.85 8.38
N LEU A 24 4.44 -15.78 8.33
CA LEU A 24 5.20 -14.73 8.99
C LEU A 24 5.51 -13.64 7.97
N MET A 25 4.94 -12.46 8.16
CA MET A 25 5.17 -11.29 7.31
C MET A 25 6.21 -10.36 7.96
N ALA A 26 7.12 -9.84 7.15
CA ALA A 26 8.13 -8.89 7.61
C ALA A 26 7.48 -7.63 8.20
N VAL A 27 7.95 -7.21 9.38
CA VAL A 27 7.47 -5.99 10.07
C VAL A 27 7.96 -4.73 9.35
N GLU A 28 9.14 -4.81 8.75
CA GLU A 28 9.73 -3.75 7.92
C GLU A 28 9.71 -4.23 6.46
N ASP A 29 9.34 -3.34 5.55
CA ASP A 29 9.48 -3.58 4.13
C ASP A 29 10.95 -3.54 3.72
N GLU A 30 11.24 -4.13 2.56
CA GLU A 30 12.55 -4.14 1.94
C GLU A 30 12.47 -3.37 0.62
N THR A 31 13.27 -2.32 0.49
CA THR A 31 13.44 -1.61 -0.79
C THR A 31 13.95 -2.55 -1.87
N LEU A 32 13.38 -2.45 -3.08
CA LEU A 32 13.79 -3.26 -4.21
C LEU A 32 15.25 -2.95 -4.61
N THR A 33 16.05 -4.01 -4.76
CA THR A 33 17.46 -3.93 -5.21
C THR A 33 17.66 -4.33 -6.67
N GLU A 34 16.59 -4.79 -7.31
CA GLU A 34 16.55 -5.30 -8.68
C GLU A 34 15.17 -5.00 -9.29
N PRO A 35 15.01 -5.14 -10.62
CA PRO A 35 13.73 -4.90 -11.28
C PRO A 35 12.57 -5.70 -10.66
N PRO A 36 11.34 -5.15 -10.60
CA PRO A 36 10.18 -5.83 -10.01
C PRO A 36 9.91 -7.25 -10.52
N ALA A 37 10.26 -7.54 -11.77
CA ALA A 37 10.10 -8.86 -12.37
C ALA A 37 11.05 -9.92 -11.77
N ASP A 38 12.20 -9.51 -11.22
CA ASP A 38 13.25 -10.39 -10.71
C ASP A 38 13.11 -10.65 -9.19
N ILE A 39 12.44 -9.74 -8.48
CA ILE A 39 12.22 -9.82 -7.02
C ILE A 39 11.63 -11.16 -6.56
N PRO A 40 10.62 -11.76 -7.22
CA PRO A 40 10.11 -13.06 -6.80
C PRO A 40 11.19 -14.15 -6.75
N ALA A 41 12.13 -14.15 -7.71
CA ALA A 41 13.22 -15.11 -7.75
C ALA A 41 14.24 -14.85 -6.63
N ALA A 42 14.58 -13.58 -6.37
CA ALA A 42 15.49 -13.20 -5.31
C ALA A 42 14.95 -13.51 -3.90
N LEU A 43 13.65 -13.29 -3.66
CA LEU A 43 12.99 -13.70 -2.43
C LEU A 43 12.96 -15.23 -2.30
N SER A 44 12.63 -15.94 -3.38
CA SER A 44 12.60 -17.41 -3.39
C SER A 44 13.96 -18.02 -3.05
N ALA A 45 15.07 -17.43 -3.53
CA ALA A 45 16.43 -17.84 -3.17
C ALA A 45 16.73 -17.73 -1.66
N ARG A 46 15.96 -16.92 -0.93
CA ARG A 46 16.03 -16.75 0.54
C ARG A 46 14.98 -17.57 1.29
N GLY A 47 14.18 -18.38 0.58
CA GLY A 47 13.04 -19.10 1.16
C GLY A 47 11.84 -18.21 1.50
N LEU A 48 11.75 -17.03 0.87
CA LEU A 48 10.70 -16.05 1.07
C LEU A 48 9.88 -15.90 -0.23
N ARG A 49 8.73 -15.24 -0.14
CA ARG A 49 7.95 -14.83 -1.31
C ARG A 49 7.40 -13.43 -1.15
N MET A 50 6.90 -12.88 -2.25
CA MET A 50 6.07 -11.68 -2.23
C MET A 50 4.78 -11.94 -1.41
N PRO A 51 4.26 -10.95 -0.68
CA PRO A 51 2.95 -11.05 -0.06
C PRO A 51 1.87 -11.09 -1.14
N SER A 52 0.74 -11.74 -0.87
CA SER A 52 -0.45 -11.58 -1.71
C SER A 52 -1.11 -10.21 -1.46
N PRO A 53 -1.95 -9.71 -2.37
CA PRO A 53 -2.74 -8.50 -2.12
C PRO A 53 -3.61 -8.62 -0.87
N ASP A 54 -4.19 -9.79 -0.64
CA ASP A 54 -5.05 -10.04 0.51
C ASP A 54 -4.26 -10.07 1.83
N GLU A 55 -3.05 -10.63 1.83
CA GLU A 55 -2.14 -10.60 2.98
C GLU A 55 -1.70 -9.17 3.30
N TRP A 56 -1.39 -8.38 2.27
CA TRP A 56 -1.04 -6.96 2.41
C TRP A 56 -2.20 -6.15 2.99
N GLU A 57 -3.40 -6.30 2.43
CA GLU A 57 -4.63 -5.61 2.87
C GLU A 57 -4.97 -5.95 4.33
N HIS A 58 -4.87 -7.23 4.70
CA HIS A 58 -5.09 -7.68 6.08
C HIS A 58 -4.06 -7.10 7.06
N ALA A 59 -2.78 -7.09 6.69
CA ALA A 59 -1.71 -6.50 7.50
C ALA A 59 -1.88 -4.98 7.63
N CYS A 60 -2.22 -4.29 6.55
CA CYS A 60 -2.49 -2.86 6.53
C CYS A 60 -3.67 -2.49 7.44
N GLY A 61 -4.74 -3.28 7.40
CA GLY A 61 -5.92 -3.11 8.25
C GLY A 61 -5.72 -3.48 9.71
N ALA A 62 -4.67 -4.26 10.05
CA ALA A 62 -4.40 -4.78 11.39
C ALA A 62 -5.64 -5.45 12.03
N GLY A 63 -6.40 -6.20 11.22
CA GLY A 63 -7.65 -6.86 11.62
C GLY A 63 -8.91 -5.97 11.57
N SER A 64 -8.81 -4.72 11.12
CA SER A 64 -9.97 -3.88 10.85
C SER A 64 -10.59 -4.18 9.47
N ASN A 65 -11.91 -4.03 9.39
CA ASN A 65 -12.70 -4.12 8.15
C ASN A 65 -13.18 -2.73 7.67
N THR A 66 -12.56 -1.65 8.15
CA THR A 66 -12.88 -0.25 7.80
C THR A 66 -11.95 0.27 6.70
N LEU A 67 -12.31 1.40 6.09
CA LEU A 67 -11.54 2.01 5.00
C LEU A 67 -10.08 2.30 5.39
N PHE A 68 -9.85 2.80 6.61
CA PHE A 68 -8.53 2.96 7.19
C PHE A 68 -8.41 2.09 8.45
N ARG A 69 -7.19 1.75 8.86
CA ARG A 69 -6.94 1.02 10.12
C ARG A 69 -7.49 1.69 11.38
N TRP A 70 -7.80 2.99 11.33
CA TRP A 70 -8.37 3.76 12.44
C TRP A 70 -9.89 4.01 12.32
N GLY A 71 -10.53 3.52 11.27
CA GLY A 71 -11.97 3.72 11.01
C GLY A 71 -12.24 4.23 9.58
N ASP A 72 -13.47 4.67 9.35
CA ASP A 72 -13.91 5.19 8.04
C ASP A 72 -13.71 6.71 7.90
N ASP A 73 -13.24 7.37 8.96
CA ASP A 73 -13.04 8.80 8.99
C ASP A 73 -11.80 9.21 8.18
N CYS A 74 -12.03 9.99 7.12
CA CYS A 74 -11.00 10.63 6.31
C CYS A 74 -10.88 12.12 6.69
N PRO A 75 -9.71 12.61 7.13
CA PRO A 75 -9.49 14.04 7.37
C PRO A 75 -9.50 14.87 6.09
N LEU A 76 -10.65 15.41 5.69
CA LEU A 76 -10.77 16.20 4.47
C LEU A 76 -10.31 17.66 4.60
N ASP A 77 -9.91 18.08 5.81
CA ASP A 77 -9.40 19.41 6.12
C ASP A 77 -7.88 19.52 5.97
N ARG A 78 -7.18 18.41 5.79
CA ARG A 78 -5.71 18.34 5.67
C ARG A 78 -5.25 17.21 4.76
N ILE A 79 -3.99 17.26 4.35
CA ILE A 79 -3.31 16.18 3.64
C ILE A 79 -2.60 15.24 4.64
N PRO A 80 -2.31 13.98 4.27
CA PRO A 80 -1.68 13.02 5.19
C PRO A 80 -0.28 13.41 5.68
N HIS A 81 0.43 14.26 4.94
CA HIS A 81 1.85 14.57 5.18
C HIS A 81 2.11 16.04 5.59
N GLY A 82 1.05 16.83 5.84
CA GLY A 82 1.16 18.28 5.98
C GLY A 82 1.07 18.84 7.39
N ASP A 83 0.73 18.04 8.40
CA ASP A 83 0.45 18.56 9.74
C ASP A 83 0.91 17.62 10.86
N ASP A 84 1.82 18.09 11.71
CA ASP A 84 2.26 17.39 12.93
C ASP A 84 1.14 17.33 14.02
N THR A 85 -0.03 17.90 13.74
CA THR A 85 -1.15 18.05 14.67
C THR A 85 -2.25 16.98 14.49
N ARG A 86 -2.00 15.86 15.19
CA ARG A 86 -2.84 14.70 15.60
C ARG A 86 -4.38 14.85 15.49
N PRO A 87 -5.06 13.95 14.73
CA PRO A 87 -5.82 12.82 15.31
C PRO A 87 -5.27 11.43 14.95
N ALA A 88 -4.53 11.29 13.85
CA ALA A 88 -3.95 10.01 13.40
C ALA A 88 -3.02 9.35 14.44
N GLN A 89 -2.54 10.13 15.42
CA GLN A 89 -1.62 9.66 16.45
C GLN A 89 -2.33 9.04 17.68
N ARG A 90 -3.67 8.96 17.75
CA ARG A 90 -4.37 8.30 18.89
C ARG A 90 -4.64 6.81 18.68
N ALA A 91 -4.56 6.31 17.44
CA ALA A 91 -4.56 4.88 17.15
C ALA A 91 -3.17 4.22 17.35
N GLU A 92 -2.17 4.97 17.84
CA GLU A 92 -0.77 4.55 18.05
C GLU A 92 -0.55 3.64 19.29
N ARG A 93 -1.56 2.93 19.80
CA ARG A 93 -1.40 2.07 21.01
C ARG A 93 -1.49 0.57 20.76
N LEU A 94 -1.28 0.12 19.53
CA LEU A 94 -0.93 -1.27 19.21
C LEU A 94 0.29 -1.23 18.25
N ARG A 95 1.46 -1.67 18.72
CA ARG A 95 2.66 -1.86 17.88
C ARG A 95 2.34 -2.93 16.82
N PRO A 96 2.77 -2.82 15.54
CA PRO A 96 3.93 -2.12 14.94
C PRO A 96 3.53 -0.92 14.05
N ALA A 97 2.47 -0.19 14.42
CA ALA A 97 1.88 0.89 13.63
C ALA A 97 2.77 2.14 13.41
N HIS A 98 3.96 2.23 14.03
CA HIS A 98 4.79 3.44 14.05
C HIS A 98 5.49 3.77 12.73
N ARG A 99 5.66 2.81 11.81
CA ARG A 99 6.40 3.03 10.54
C ARG A 99 5.54 3.14 9.29
N LEU A 100 4.23 2.94 9.40
CA LEU A 100 3.25 3.15 8.32
C LEU A 100 2.89 4.65 8.13
N ARG A 101 3.76 5.59 8.51
CA ARG A 101 3.54 7.04 8.31
C ARG A 101 3.75 7.46 6.86
N HIS A 102 4.59 6.70 6.17
CA HIS A 102 4.79 6.76 4.74
C HIS A 102 4.74 5.29 4.35
N LEU A 103 3.58 4.78 3.95
CA LEU A 103 3.55 3.48 3.30
C LEU A 103 4.39 3.66 2.03
N PRO A 104 5.56 3.04 1.90
CA PRO A 104 6.24 3.04 0.63
C PRO A 104 5.32 2.40 -0.41
N ALA A 105 5.56 2.69 -1.68
CA ALA A 105 4.87 2.02 -2.76
C ALA A 105 5.28 0.53 -2.72
N GLU A 106 4.39 -0.32 -2.18
CA GLU A 106 4.65 -1.72 -1.85
C GLU A 106 4.11 -2.65 -2.95
N LEU A 107 4.97 -3.51 -3.47
CA LEU A 107 4.61 -4.54 -4.45
C LEU A 107 4.15 -5.81 -3.74
N THR A 108 3.19 -6.47 -4.37
CA THR A 108 2.69 -7.79 -3.96
C THR A 108 2.91 -8.79 -5.09
N SER A 109 2.40 -10.01 -4.94
CA SER A 109 2.39 -11.00 -6.02
C SER A 109 1.46 -10.62 -7.18
N ASP A 110 0.60 -9.61 -7.04
CA ASP A 110 -0.21 -9.06 -8.13
C ASP A 110 0.55 -7.92 -8.81
N VAL A 111 1.05 -8.19 -10.03
CA VAL A 111 1.82 -7.23 -10.83
C VAL A 111 0.96 -6.10 -11.42
N THR A 112 -0.37 -6.17 -11.27
CA THR A 112 -1.29 -5.21 -11.88
C THR A 112 -1.70 -4.08 -10.92
N ALA A 113 -1.10 -4.04 -9.72
CA ALA A 113 -1.28 -2.96 -8.78
C ALA A 113 -0.11 -2.81 -7.81
N VAL A 114 0.09 -1.57 -7.37
CA VAL A 114 0.98 -1.24 -6.25
C VAL A 114 0.15 -0.72 -5.09
N HIS A 115 0.52 -1.09 -3.87
CA HIS A 115 -0.20 -0.73 -2.65
C HIS A 115 0.56 0.36 -1.89
N GLY A 116 -0.11 1.03 -0.95
CA GLY A 116 0.51 2.15 -0.23
C GLY A 116 0.86 3.36 -1.13
N GLY A 117 1.94 4.04 -0.77
CA GLY A 117 2.37 5.32 -1.34
C GLY A 117 2.06 6.51 -0.43
N ASP A 118 2.67 7.65 -0.73
CA ASP A 118 2.45 8.93 -0.03
C ASP A 118 1.32 9.78 -0.65
N GLY A 119 0.72 9.31 -1.75
CA GLY A 119 -0.29 10.09 -2.48
C GLY A 119 0.23 11.41 -3.02
N GLY A 120 1.56 11.56 -3.17
CA GLY A 120 2.23 12.80 -3.55
C GLY A 120 1.72 13.40 -4.86
N GLU A 121 1.32 12.56 -5.81
CA GLU A 121 0.67 13.01 -7.06
C GLU A 121 -0.67 13.73 -6.81
N SER A 122 -1.48 13.21 -5.88
CA SER A 122 -2.77 13.82 -5.49
C SER A 122 -2.58 15.18 -4.81
N VAL A 123 -1.48 15.33 -4.05
CA VAL A 123 -1.11 16.58 -3.35
C VAL A 123 -0.56 17.62 -4.33
N CYS A 124 0.38 17.22 -5.19
CA CYS A 124 1.03 18.11 -6.17
C CYS A 124 0.08 18.53 -7.31
N GLY A 125 -0.85 17.65 -7.70
CA GLY A 125 -1.82 17.92 -8.76
C GLY A 125 -3.13 18.56 -8.31
N GLY A 126 -3.32 18.78 -7.00
CA GLY A 126 -4.50 19.48 -6.47
C GLY A 126 -5.81 18.69 -6.58
N TYR A 127 -5.74 17.36 -6.66
CA TYR A 127 -6.89 16.48 -6.91
C TYR A 127 -7.83 16.32 -5.69
N GLY A 128 -7.49 16.95 -4.56
CA GLY A 128 -8.30 17.02 -3.35
C GLY A 128 -7.80 16.10 -2.23
N HIS A 129 -8.12 16.46 -0.98
CA HIS A 129 -7.58 15.79 0.20
C HIS A 129 -7.97 14.30 0.28
N LEU A 130 -9.19 13.92 -0.11
CA LEU A 130 -9.60 12.51 -0.09
C LEU A 130 -8.64 11.61 -0.87
N LEU A 131 -8.29 12.00 -2.11
CA LEU A 131 -7.41 11.20 -2.96
C LEU A 131 -5.99 11.11 -2.38
N ALA A 132 -5.52 12.17 -1.70
CA ALA A 132 -4.25 12.13 -0.98
C ALA A 132 -4.26 11.11 0.18
N TRP A 133 -5.41 10.83 0.81
CA TRP A 133 -5.52 9.85 1.90
C TRP A 133 -5.67 8.39 1.42
N LEU A 134 -6.17 8.15 0.20
CA LEU A 134 -6.47 6.79 -0.28
C LEU A 134 -5.27 5.83 -0.32
N PRO A 135 -4.02 6.25 -0.53
CA PRO A 135 -2.85 5.38 -0.38
C PRO A 135 -2.72 4.72 1.00
N LEU A 136 -3.29 5.33 2.04
CA LEU A 136 -3.35 4.77 3.41
C LEU A 136 -4.57 3.88 3.65
N ALA A 137 -5.46 3.73 2.67
CA ALA A 137 -6.63 2.87 2.78
C ALA A 137 -6.20 1.40 2.78
N THR A 138 -6.91 0.59 3.57
CA THR A 138 -6.66 -0.86 3.68
C THR A 138 -6.81 -1.54 2.33
N ALA A 139 -7.83 -1.14 1.58
CA ALA A 139 -8.14 -1.65 0.25
C ALA A 139 -7.37 -0.95 -0.89
N ASN A 140 -6.38 -0.10 -0.61
CA ASN A 140 -5.67 0.65 -1.66
C ASN A 140 -5.02 -0.28 -2.69
N ARG A 141 -5.17 0.05 -3.96
CA ARG A 141 -4.66 -0.71 -5.11
C ARG A 141 -4.43 0.24 -6.29
N ASN A 142 -3.20 0.68 -6.53
CA ASN A 142 -2.91 1.65 -7.59
C ASN A 142 -2.40 0.97 -8.89
N PRO A 143 -3.22 0.88 -9.95
CA PRO A 143 -2.80 0.29 -11.22
C PRO A 143 -1.88 1.20 -12.04
N GLU A 144 -2.01 2.52 -11.96
CA GLU A 144 -1.11 3.47 -12.67
C GLU A 144 0.32 3.35 -12.13
N MET A 145 0.45 3.22 -10.82
CA MET A 145 1.75 2.99 -10.19
C MET A 145 2.35 1.63 -10.59
N ALA A 146 1.53 0.61 -10.89
CA ALA A 146 2.02 -0.65 -11.44
C ALA A 146 2.47 -0.50 -12.89
N GLU A 147 1.73 0.23 -13.73
CA GLU A 147 2.15 0.56 -15.09
C GLU A 147 3.51 1.27 -15.09
N PHE A 148 3.72 2.19 -14.14
CA PHE A 148 5.02 2.83 -13.96
C PHE A 148 6.09 1.83 -13.47
N ALA A 149 5.83 1.07 -12.40
CA ALA A 149 6.79 0.14 -11.80
C ALA A 149 7.31 -0.93 -12.78
N TYR A 150 6.43 -1.45 -13.64
CA TYR A 150 6.75 -2.52 -14.59
C TYR A 150 6.96 -2.01 -16.03
N GLY A 151 6.71 -0.73 -16.28
CA GLY A 151 6.80 -0.10 -17.59
C GLY A 151 8.16 0.56 -17.86
N PRO A 152 8.35 1.06 -19.09
CA PRO A 152 9.60 1.72 -19.48
C PRO A 152 9.85 3.02 -18.69
N ASP A 153 8.79 3.71 -18.24
CA ASP A 153 8.92 4.97 -17.51
C ASP A 153 9.51 4.81 -16.10
N GLY A 154 9.38 3.62 -15.50
CA GLY A 154 9.98 3.26 -14.21
C GLY A 154 11.29 2.49 -14.33
N GLU A 155 11.84 2.31 -15.54
CA GLU A 155 13.08 1.57 -15.73
C GLU A 155 14.23 2.22 -14.93
N GLY A 156 14.92 1.43 -14.10
CA GLY A 156 15.98 1.93 -13.22
C GLY A 156 15.51 2.70 -11.98
N LEU A 157 14.20 2.86 -11.78
CA LEU A 157 13.59 3.53 -10.64
C LEU A 157 12.95 2.54 -9.64
N TYR A 158 13.34 1.26 -9.72
CA TYR A 158 12.80 0.20 -8.86
C TYR A 158 13.06 0.45 -7.37
N ASN A 159 14.11 1.19 -7.01
CA ASN A 159 14.41 1.57 -5.63
C ASN A 159 13.41 2.57 -4.99
N ASN A 160 12.46 3.10 -5.77
CA ASN A 160 11.32 3.87 -5.23
C ASN A 160 10.24 2.96 -4.65
N PHE A 161 10.37 1.65 -4.87
CA PHE A 161 9.43 0.65 -4.43
C PHE A 161 10.02 -0.23 -3.35
N SER A 162 9.13 -0.89 -2.63
CA SER A 162 9.48 -1.89 -1.64
C SER A 162 8.58 -3.11 -1.76
N THR A 163 8.91 -4.18 -1.05
CA THR A 163 8.03 -5.32 -0.83
C THR A 163 8.14 -5.74 0.62
N ARG A 164 7.14 -6.49 1.10
CA ARG A 164 7.10 -6.99 2.46
C ARG A 164 7.18 -8.51 2.44
N PRO A 165 8.39 -9.10 2.47
CA PRO A 165 8.54 -10.52 2.27
C PRO A 165 7.75 -11.33 3.30
N VAL A 166 7.26 -12.49 2.86
CA VAL A 166 6.55 -13.42 3.72
C VAL A 166 7.19 -14.79 3.67
N LEU A 167 7.15 -15.47 4.81
CA LEU A 167 7.53 -16.85 4.99
C LEU A 167 6.26 -17.67 5.24
N THR A 168 5.98 -18.64 4.37
CA THR A 168 4.91 -19.62 4.58
C THR A 168 5.34 -20.64 5.65
N LEU A 169 4.43 -20.97 6.57
CA LEU A 169 4.66 -21.93 7.65
C LEU A 169 4.24 -23.37 7.32
#